data_AF-R2R2D7-F1
#
_entry.id   AF-R2R2D7-F1
#
_cell.length_a   1.000
_cell.length_b   1.000
_cell.length_c   1.000
_cell.angle_alpha   90.00
_cell.angle_beta   90.00
_cell.angle_gamma   90.00
#
_symmetry.space_group_name_H-M   'P 1'
#
loop_
_entity.id
_entity.type
_entity.pdbx_description
1 polymer ?
#
loop_
_entity_poly.entity_id
_entity_poly.type
_entity_poly.pdbx_seq_one_letter_code
_entity_poly.pdbx_strand_id
1 'polypeptide(L)' 'MARVLAIELTMLVMIENEFGEILVQDRQKKDWPGWTFPGGHVESNEGS' A
#
# COMPACT_ATOMS: atom_id res chain seq x y z
N MET A 1 23.44 23.28 -2.10
CA MET A 1 22.71 22.18 -2.78
C MET A 1 21.58 21.76 -1.86
N ALA A 2 20.33 21.70 -2.36
CA ALA A 2 19.22 21.18 -1.57
C ALA A 2 19.39 19.66 -1.37
N ARG A 3 19.03 19.13 -0.20
CA ARG A 3 18.97 17.68 0.01
C ARG A 3 17.83 17.10 -0.84
N VAL A 4 18.13 16.04 -1.59
CA VAL A 4 17.14 15.26 -2.34
C VAL A 4 16.77 14.04 -1.50
N LEU A 5 15.48 13.74 -1.39
CA LEU A 5 14.96 12.53 -0.78
C LEU A 5 14.40 11.62 -1.88
N ALA A 6 14.60 10.30 -1.73
CA ALA A 6 13.95 9.33 -2.58
C ALA A 6 12.43 9.32 -2.33
N ILE A 7 11.66 9.12 -3.39
CA ILE A 7 10.20 8.99 -3.34
C ILE A 7 9.86 7.56 -3.77
N GLU A 8 9.00 6.89 -3.01
CA GLU A 8 8.40 5.62 -3.38
C GLU A 8 6.90 5.85 -3.61
N LEU A 9 6.38 5.34 -4.72
CA LEU A 9 4.95 5.41 -5.04
C LEU A 9 4.31 4.08 -4.66
N THR A 10 3.26 4.13 -3.84
CA THR A 10 2.51 2.97 -3.40
C THR A 10 1.01 3.22 -3.51
N MET A 11 0.23 2.17 -3.79
CA MET A 11 -1.22 2.20 -3.77
C MET A 11 -1.77 1.24 -2.73
N LEU A 12 -2.84 1.65 -2.05
CA LEU A 12 -3.65 0.81 -1.17
C LEU A 12 -5.09 0.83 -1.69
N VAL A 13 -5.82 -0.26 -1.50
CA VAL A 13 -7.22 -0.38 -1.89
C VAL A 13 -8.07 -0.87 -0.72
N MET A 14 -9.17 -0.15 -0.43
CA MET A 14 -10.20 -0.63 0.48
C MET A 14 -11.20 -1.46 -0.32
N ILE A 15 -11.39 -2.71 0.07
CA ILE A 15 -12.35 -3.62 -0.54
C ILE A 15 -13.40 -3.96 0.52
N GLU A 16 -14.66 -3.70 0.21
CA GLU A 16 -15.81 -3.97 1.07
C GLU A 16 -16.69 -5.03 0.39
N ASN A 17 -17.18 -5.99 1.17
CA ASN A 17 -18.15 -6.98 0.67
C ASN A 17 -19.60 -6.49 0.83
N GLU A 18 -20.57 -7.27 0.36
CA GLU A 18 -22.00 -6.92 0.43
C GLU A 18 -22.55 -6.79 1.86
N PHE A 19 -21.82 -7.30 2.87
CA PHE A 19 -22.19 -7.24 4.28
C PHE A 19 -21.55 -6.06 5.03
N GLY A 20 -20.76 -5.23 4.35
CA GLY A 20 -20.04 -4.10 4.94
C GLY A 20 -18.74 -4.47 5.65
N GLU A 21 -18.22 -5.68 5.43
CA GLU A 21 -16.94 -6.11 5.99
C GLU A 21 -15.79 -5.66 5.09
N ILE A 22 -14.71 -5.16 5.70
CA ILE A 22 -13.55 -4.60 4.99
C ILE A 22 -12.41 -5.61 4.99
N LEU A 23 -11.83 -5.88 3.82
CA LEU A 23 -10.64 -6.73 3.68
C LEU A 23 -9.39 -5.99 4.20
N VAL A 24 -8.72 -6.60 5.17
CA VAL A 24 -7.42 -6.17 5.69
C VAL A 24 -6.38 -7.29 5.58
N GLN A 25 -5.10 -6.92 5.48
CA GLN A 25 -3.96 -7.82 5.47
C GLN A 25 -3.16 -7.68 6.76
N ASP A 26 -2.74 -8.81 7.34
CA ASP A 26 -1.82 -8.84 8.48
C ASP A 26 -0.36 -8.82 8.00
N ARG A 27 0.24 -7.63 7.98
CA ARG A 27 1.59 -7.41 7.46
C ARG A 27 2.63 -7.86 8.49
N GLN A 28 3.38 -8.91 8.14
CA GLN A 28 4.39 -9.53 9.00
C GLN A 28 5.79 -8.90 8.91
N LYS A 29 6.00 -7.92 8.02
CA LYS A 29 7.32 -7.35 7.75
C LYS A 29 7.74 -6.45 8.93
N LYS A 30 8.95 -6.68 9.48
CA LYS A 30 9.40 -6.05 10.74
C LYS A 30 9.56 -4.52 10.68
N ASP A 31 9.84 -3.98 9.51
CA ASP A 31 9.97 -2.55 9.26
C ASP A 31 8.63 -1.81 9.34
N TRP A 32 7.54 -2.48 8.98
CA TRP A 32 6.19 -1.94 9.06
C TRP A 32 5.17 -3.06 9.29
N PRO A 33 4.99 -3.49 10.57
CA PRO A 33 4.05 -4.54 10.91
C PRO A 33 2.64 -4.00 11.21
N GLY A 34 1.64 -4.86 11.14
CA GLY A 34 0.26 -4.59 11.57
C GLY A 34 -0.79 -4.78 10.49
N TRP A 35 -2.03 -4.43 10.81
CA TRP A 35 -3.15 -4.53 9.87
C TRP A 35 -3.17 -3.33 8.92
N THR A 36 -3.23 -3.60 7.62
CA THR A 36 -3.27 -2.60 6.56
C THR A 36 -4.25 -3.01 5.47
N PHE A 37 -4.66 -2.06 4.64
CA PHE A 37 -5.34 -2.40 3.40
C PHE A 37 -4.42 -3.16 2.43
N PRO A 38 -4.99 -4.03 1.58
CA PRO A 38 -4.28 -4.59 0.44
C PRO A 38 -3.66 -3.51 -0.46
N GLY A 39 -2.49 -3.78 -1.01
CA GLY A 39 -1.81 -2.86 -1.91
C GLY A 39 -0.33 -3.16 -2.10
N GLY A 40 0.38 -2.25 -2.77
CA GLY A 40 1.76 -2.47 -3.18
C GLY A 40 2.44 -1.24 -3.78
N HIS A 41 3.65 -1.44 -4.29
CA HIS A 41 4.39 -0.42 -5.03
C HIS A 41 3.80 -0.25 -6.42
N VAL A 42 3.84 0.98 -6.93
CA VAL A 42 3.48 1.28 -8.31
C VAL A 42 4.72 1.08 -9.17
N GLU A 43 4.60 0.23 -10.19
CA GLU A 43 5.70 -0.04 -11.11
C GLU A 43 5.82 1.07 -12.17
N SER A 44 7.03 1.20 -12.72
CA SER A 44 7.26 2.17 -13.78
C SER A 44 6.39 1.85 -15.00
N ASN A 45 5.60 2.83 -15.45
CA ASN A 45 4.67 2.70 -16.58
C ASN A 45 3.49 1.73 -16.35
N GLU A 46 3.14 1.42 -15.09
CA GLU A 46 1.99 0.55 -14.78
C GLU A 46 0.65 1.12 -15.26
N GLY A 47 0.53 2.46 -15.27
CA GLY A 47 -0.71 3.17 -15.62
C GLY A 47 -0.78 3.73 -17.04
N SER A 48 0.17 3.40 -17.92
CA SER A 48 0.27 3.97 -19.29
C SER A 48 -0.26 3.05 -20.38
#